data_AF-U7PT70-F1
#
_entry.id   AF-U7PT70-F1
#
_cell.length_a   1.000
_cell.length_b   1.000
_cell.length_c   1.000
_cell.angle_alpha   90.00
_cell.angle_beta   90.00
_cell.angle_gamma   90.00
#
_symmetry.space_group_name_H-M   'P 1'
#
loop_
_entity.id
_entity.type
_entity.pdbx_description
1 polymer ?
#
loop_
_entity_poly.entity_id
_entity_poly.type
_entity_poly.pdbx_seq_one_letter_code
_entity_poly.pdbx_strand_id
1 'polypeptide(L)'
;MPAFKLTTTTAALASLLFSAPAMATFTNSCRNICIASDSSNILVTECLISGGNNGNPNDQQYQWAELDLNKILGYRSPEFLTYTENGDFSVNNVPCFLCSMSGSTIDCTCSGGKVSADLNTYIDDVTGVLCFADDQFGPICGVPSSRTC
;
A
#
# COMPACT_ATOMS: atom_id res chain seq x y z
N MET A 1 35.53 32.99 36.30
CA MET A 1 34.08 32.77 36.50
C MET A 1 33.36 33.69 35.52
N PRO A 2 32.40 33.29 34.66
CA PRO A 2 31.56 32.09 34.62
C PRO A 2 31.71 31.21 33.36
N ALA A 3 30.92 30.13 33.34
CA ALA A 3 30.95 28.94 32.50
C ALA A 3 30.45 29.12 31.05
N PHE A 4 30.97 28.28 30.15
CA PHE A 4 30.37 28.00 28.85
C PHE A 4 29.81 26.57 28.83
N LYS A 5 28.61 26.47 28.25
CA LYS A 5 27.58 25.42 28.43
C LYS A 5 27.94 24.08 27.79
N LEU A 6 27.54 22.98 28.45
CA LEU A 6 27.34 21.68 27.82
C LEU A 6 26.17 21.78 26.83
N THR A 7 26.42 21.43 25.56
CA THR A 7 25.39 21.03 24.60
C THR A 7 25.20 19.52 24.67
N THR A 8 24.15 19.09 25.34
CA THR A 8 23.57 17.75 25.18
C THR A 8 22.66 17.75 23.95
N THR A 9 22.92 16.89 22.98
CA THR A 9 21.91 16.51 22.00
C THR A 9 21.77 15.00 22.08
N THR A 10 20.73 14.63 22.81
CA THR A 10 20.14 13.30 22.95
C THR A 10 20.02 12.62 21.60
N ALA A 11 20.74 11.50 21.43
CA ALA A 11 20.38 10.47 20.46
C ALA A 11 19.05 9.86 20.92
N ALA A 12 17.96 10.19 20.24
CA ALA A 12 16.68 9.55 20.44
C ALA A 12 16.76 8.13 19.86
N LEU A 13 16.85 7.16 20.76
CA LEU A 13 16.55 5.76 20.53
C LEU A 13 15.09 5.65 20.04
N ALA A 14 14.89 5.67 18.73
CA ALA A 14 13.67 5.10 18.13
C ALA A 14 13.96 3.63 17.86
N SER A 15 13.99 2.85 18.95
CA SER A 15 13.79 1.40 18.90
C SER A 15 12.47 1.16 18.18
N LEU A 16 12.55 0.84 16.89
CA LEU A 16 11.48 0.27 16.09
C LEU A 16 11.09 -1.05 16.76
N LEU A 17 10.15 -0.95 17.70
CA LEU A 17 9.34 -2.04 18.16
C LEU A 17 8.59 -2.52 16.92
N PHE A 18 9.09 -3.58 16.29
CA PHE A 18 8.34 -4.44 15.39
C PHE A 18 7.23 -5.12 16.21
N SER A 19 6.23 -4.36 16.62
CA SER A 19 4.91 -4.92 16.89
C SER A 19 4.37 -5.32 15.53
N ALA A 20 4.30 -6.63 15.27
CA ALA A 20 3.62 -7.17 14.11
C ALA A 20 2.28 -6.42 13.93
N PRO A 21 2.02 -5.82 12.75
CA PRO A 21 0.80 -5.06 12.56
C PRO A 21 -0.39 -5.99 12.76
N ALA A 22 -1.33 -5.56 13.59
CA ALA A 22 -2.67 -6.14 13.60
C ALA A 22 -3.17 -6.12 12.16
N MET A 23 -3.64 -7.28 11.65
CA MET A 23 -4.04 -7.49 10.24
C MET A 23 -4.55 -6.19 9.59
N ALA A 24 -3.66 -5.58 8.83
CA ALA A 24 -3.84 -4.22 8.36
C ALA A 24 -4.90 -4.19 7.28
N THR A 25 -6.02 -3.56 7.60
CA THR A 25 -7.15 -3.38 6.69
C THR A 25 -7.01 -1.98 6.14
N PHE A 26 -6.17 -1.77 5.11
CA PHE A 26 -5.99 -0.45 4.49
C PHE A 26 -7.34 0.18 4.09
N THR A 27 -8.35 -0.65 3.83
CA THR A 27 -9.74 -0.25 3.60
C THR A 27 -10.39 0.56 4.74
N ASN A 28 -9.81 0.55 5.95
CA ASN A 28 -10.27 1.35 7.08
C ASN A 28 -9.69 2.76 7.09
N SER A 29 -8.47 2.93 6.57
CA SER A 29 -7.76 4.22 6.51
C SER A 29 -7.86 4.89 5.15
N CYS A 30 -8.19 4.12 4.11
CA CYS A 30 -8.28 4.59 2.75
C CYS A 30 -9.69 4.43 2.16
N ARG A 31 -10.06 5.34 1.27
CA ARG A 31 -11.35 5.40 0.55
C ARG A 31 -11.11 5.50 -0.94
N ASN A 32 -12.18 5.37 -1.73
CA ASN A 32 -12.12 5.45 -3.20
C ASN A 32 -11.06 4.50 -3.78
N ILE A 33 -11.22 3.19 -3.53
CA ILE A 33 -10.25 2.18 -3.95
C ILE A 33 -10.60 1.70 -5.35
N CYS A 34 -9.66 1.84 -6.30
CA CYS A 34 -9.84 1.37 -7.67
C CYS A 34 -8.54 0.90 -8.32
N ILE A 35 -8.65 0.18 -9.44
CA ILE A 35 -7.54 -0.02 -10.36
C ILE A 35 -7.56 1.13 -11.39
N ALA A 36 -6.39 1.68 -11.70
CA ALA A 36 -6.28 2.75 -12.68
C ALA A 36 -6.83 2.32 -14.05
N SER A 37 -7.65 3.18 -14.67
CA SER A 37 -8.32 2.86 -15.95
C SER A 37 -7.38 2.54 -17.12
N ASP A 38 -6.14 3.02 -17.06
CA ASP A 38 -5.07 2.84 -18.05
C ASP A 38 -4.06 1.74 -17.66
N SER A 39 -4.21 1.08 -16.51
CA SER A 39 -3.24 0.07 -16.04
C SER A 39 -3.87 -0.96 -15.09
N SER A 40 -3.84 -2.24 -15.46
CA SER A 40 -4.42 -3.33 -14.64
C SER A 40 -3.67 -3.62 -13.32
N ASN A 41 -2.45 -3.11 -13.17
CA ASN A 41 -1.57 -3.32 -12.02
C ASN A 41 -1.53 -2.16 -11.02
N ILE A 42 -2.05 -0.98 -11.37
CA ILE A 42 -1.91 0.19 -10.50
C ILE A 42 -3.14 0.32 -9.61
N LEU A 43 -2.97 0.03 -8.32
CA LEU A 43 -3.97 0.30 -7.29
C LEU A 43 -3.91 1.79 -6.94
N VAL A 44 -5.04 2.48 -7.03
CA VAL A 44 -5.21 3.89 -6.65
C VAL A 44 -6.21 3.97 -5.51
N THR A 45 -5.89 4.75 -4.50
CA THR A 45 -6.76 4.96 -3.34
C THR A 45 -6.47 6.30 -2.69
N GLU A 46 -7.39 6.77 -1.85
CA GLU A 46 -7.24 7.99 -1.09
C GLU A 46 -7.10 7.65 0.41
N CYS A 47 -5.89 7.75 0.95
CA CYS A 47 -5.55 7.34 2.33
C CYS A 47 -5.45 8.52 3.30
N LEU A 48 -5.75 8.26 4.56
CA LEU A 48 -5.66 9.24 5.64
C LEU A 48 -4.19 9.61 5.93
N ILE A 49 -3.87 10.90 5.95
CA ILE A 49 -2.54 11.39 6.31
C ILE A 49 -2.46 11.54 7.83
N SER A 50 -1.68 10.69 8.49
CA SER A 50 -1.37 10.87 9.91
C SER A 50 -0.56 12.16 10.12
N GLY A 51 -1.13 13.13 10.83
CA GLY A 51 -0.48 14.43 11.12
C GLY A 51 -0.92 15.60 10.25
N GLY A 52 -1.87 15.42 9.32
CA GLY A 52 -2.47 16.51 8.53
C GLY A 52 -3.38 17.45 9.33
N ASN A 53 -3.65 17.12 10.58
CA ASN A 53 -4.43 17.97 11.47
C ASN A 53 -3.62 19.25 11.77
N ASN A 54 -4.00 20.40 11.21
CA ASN A 54 -3.51 21.74 11.57
C ASN A 54 -3.88 22.11 13.04
N GLY A 55 -3.64 21.22 14.00
CA GLY A 55 -4.12 21.28 15.37
C GLY A 55 -5.59 20.88 15.57
N ASN A 56 -6.34 20.53 14.51
CA ASN A 56 -7.73 20.09 14.62
C ASN A 56 -7.84 18.56 14.47
N PRO A 57 -8.15 17.80 15.54
CA PRO A 57 -8.28 16.34 15.47
C PRO A 57 -9.43 15.86 14.59
N ASN A 58 -10.34 16.76 14.17
CA ASN A 58 -11.46 16.43 13.27
C ASN A 58 -11.15 16.71 11.80
N ASP A 59 -10.00 17.31 11.48
CA ASP A 59 -9.64 17.67 10.11
C ASP A 59 -8.90 16.51 9.44
N GLN A 60 -9.63 15.43 9.15
CA GLN A 60 -9.09 14.27 8.46
C GLN A 60 -8.64 14.66 7.06
N GLN A 61 -7.33 14.81 6.88
CA GLN A 61 -6.73 15.04 5.58
C GLN A 61 -6.47 13.72 4.88
N TYR A 62 -6.84 13.67 3.61
CA TYR A 62 -6.64 12.53 2.76
C TYR A 62 -5.70 12.88 1.61
N GLN A 63 -4.92 11.90 1.17
CA GLN A 63 -4.03 12.01 0.02
C GLN A 63 -4.23 10.82 -0.91
N TRP A 64 -4.24 11.09 -2.21
CA TRP A 64 -4.19 10.06 -3.22
C TRP A 64 -2.84 9.35 -3.19
N ALA A 65 -2.87 8.03 -3.17
CA ALA A 65 -1.73 7.15 -3.22
C ALA A 65 -1.92 6.11 -4.32
N GLU A 66 -0.81 5.68 -4.91
CA GLU A 66 -0.80 4.58 -5.85
C GLU A 66 0.23 3.52 -5.44
N LEU A 67 -0.11 2.26 -5.66
CA LEU A 67 0.77 1.12 -5.47
C LEU A 67 0.78 0.26 -6.73
N ASP A 68 1.97 -0.02 -7.24
CA ASP A 68 2.16 -0.96 -8.33
C ASP A 68 2.09 -2.40 -7.80
N LEU A 69 0.99 -3.07 -8.09
CA LEU A 69 0.73 -4.44 -7.68
C LEU A 69 1.65 -5.45 -8.38
N ASN A 70 2.27 -5.13 -9.53
CA ASN A 70 3.27 -6.03 -10.12
C ASN A 70 4.48 -6.24 -9.20
N LYS A 71 4.75 -5.30 -8.28
CA LYS A 71 5.82 -5.45 -7.29
C LYS A 71 5.54 -6.52 -6.24
N ILE A 72 4.27 -6.90 -6.04
CA ILE A 72 3.84 -7.77 -4.93
C ILE A 72 2.97 -8.94 -5.37
N LEU A 73 2.37 -8.92 -6.56
CA LEU A 73 1.51 -9.96 -7.10
C LEU A 73 2.13 -10.59 -8.35
N GLY A 74 2.15 -11.92 -8.37
CA GLY A 74 2.43 -12.73 -9.55
C GLY A 74 1.26 -13.64 -9.89
N TYR A 75 1.29 -14.20 -11.10
CA TYR A 75 0.30 -15.18 -11.55
C TYR A 75 0.90 -16.59 -11.58
N ARG A 76 0.25 -17.55 -10.91
CA ARG A 76 0.57 -18.97 -11.01
C ARG A 76 -0.58 -19.73 -11.66
N SER A 77 -0.28 -20.34 -12.80
CA SER A 77 -1.20 -21.23 -13.49
C SER A 77 -1.35 -22.57 -12.75
N PRO A 78 -2.56 -23.16 -12.68
CA PRO A 78 -3.81 -22.60 -13.17
C PRO A 78 -4.46 -21.72 -12.09
N GLU A 79 -4.65 -20.44 -12.38
CA GLU A 79 -5.72 -19.62 -11.77
C GLU A 79 -5.50 -19.01 -10.37
N PHE A 80 -4.27 -18.81 -9.90
CA PHE A 80 -4.07 -18.07 -8.64
C PHE A 80 -3.15 -16.86 -8.79
N LEU A 81 -3.59 -15.72 -8.27
CA LEU A 81 -2.68 -14.63 -7.90
C LEU A 81 -1.98 -15.02 -6.61
N THR A 82 -0.68 -14.76 -6.54
CA THR A 82 0.15 -15.10 -5.39
C THR A 82 1.01 -13.92 -5.01
N TYR A 83 1.25 -13.76 -3.71
CA TYR A 83 2.21 -12.76 -3.24
C TYR A 83 3.62 -13.21 -3.55
N THR A 84 4.34 -12.38 -4.30
CA THR A 84 5.74 -12.59 -4.64
C THR A 84 6.35 -11.26 -5.04
N GLU A 85 7.56 -10.99 -4.59
CA GLU A 85 8.31 -9.81 -5.01
C GLU A 85 8.49 -9.81 -6.54
N ASN A 86 8.20 -8.68 -7.18
CA ASN A 86 8.27 -8.49 -8.64
C ASN A 86 7.53 -9.60 -9.42
N GLY A 87 6.30 -9.91 -9.00
CA GLY A 87 5.52 -11.00 -9.58
C GLY A 87 4.98 -10.76 -10.98
N ASP A 88 4.90 -9.49 -11.42
CA ASP A 88 4.60 -9.13 -12.81
C ASP A 88 3.31 -9.78 -13.38
N PHE A 89 2.25 -9.87 -12.57
CA PHE A 89 1.01 -10.56 -12.97
C PHE A 89 0.27 -9.94 -14.17
N SER A 90 0.50 -8.66 -14.48
CA SER A 90 -0.22 -7.95 -15.56
C SER A 90 0.65 -6.96 -16.36
N VAL A 91 1.94 -7.26 -16.52
CA VAL A 91 2.83 -6.46 -17.38
C VAL A 91 2.27 -6.39 -18.80
N ASN A 92 2.00 -5.16 -19.28
CA ASN A 92 1.32 -4.91 -20.56
C ASN A 92 -0.04 -5.65 -20.70
N ASN A 93 -0.78 -5.83 -19.60
CA ASN A 93 -2.04 -6.57 -19.53
C ASN A 93 -1.91 -8.08 -19.86
N VAL A 94 -0.75 -8.69 -19.57
CA VAL A 94 -0.47 -10.11 -19.75
C VAL A 94 0.26 -10.66 -18.51
N PRO A 95 -0.08 -11.86 -17.98
CA PRO A 95 -1.20 -12.73 -18.38
C PRO A 95 -2.58 -12.26 -17.91
N CYS A 96 -2.65 -11.24 -17.04
CA CYS A 96 -3.88 -10.73 -16.44
C CYS A 96 -4.26 -9.33 -16.95
N PHE A 97 -5.56 -9.12 -17.12
CA PHE A 97 -6.17 -7.92 -17.66
C PHE A 97 -7.59 -7.71 -17.09
N LEU A 98 -8.18 -6.55 -17.35
CA LEU A 98 -9.54 -6.18 -16.88
C LEU A 98 -9.68 -6.35 -15.36
N CYS A 99 -8.73 -5.80 -14.62
CA CYS A 99 -8.75 -5.86 -13.16
C CYS A 99 -9.69 -4.79 -12.57
N SER A 100 -10.38 -5.14 -11.49
CA SER A 100 -11.26 -4.26 -10.73
C SER A 100 -11.13 -4.52 -9.24
N MET A 101 -11.45 -3.52 -8.42
CA MET A 101 -11.48 -3.65 -6.96
C MET A 101 -12.91 -3.77 -6.45
N SER A 102 -13.11 -4.63 -5.46
CA SER A 102 -14.30 -4.70 -4.62
C SER A 102 -13.87 -4.76 -3.15
N GLY A 103 -13.86 -3.60 -2.49
CA GLY A 103 -13.25 -3.46 -1.16
C GLY A 103 -11.75 -3.72 -1.22
N SER A 104 -11.28 -4.75 -0.52
CA SER A 104 -9.87 -5.19 -0.54
C SER A 104 -9.57 -6.28 -1.56
N THR A 105 -10.60 -6.82 -2.21
CA THR A 105 -10.43 -7.90 -3.18
C THR A 105 -10.18 -7.31 -4.55
N ILE A 106 -9.07 -7.71 -5.17
CA ILE A 106 -8.85 -7.50 -6.60
C ILE A 106 -9.42 -8.68 -7.37
N ASP A 107 -10.18 -8.39 -8.41
CA ASP A 107 -10.72 -9.37 -9.37
C ASP A 107 -10.11 -9.08 -10.74
N CYS A 108 -9.52 -10.08 -11.39
CA CYS A 108 -8.90 -9.95 -12.71
C CYS A 108 -9.32 -11.10 -13.63
N THR A 109 -9.23 -10.86 -14.95
CA THR A 109 -9.27 -11.93 -15.95
C THR A 109 -7.85 -12.27 -16.37
N CYS A 110 -7.44 -13.53 -16.20
CA CYS A 110 -6.12 -14.01 -16.62
C CYS A 110 -6.26 -15.09 -17.69
N SER A 111 -5.13 -15.46 -18.30
CA SER A 111 -5.09 -16.47 -19.37
C SER A 111 -5.72 -17.82 -19.01
N GLY A 112 -5.77 -18.19 -17.71
CA GLY A 112 -6.42 -19.42 -17.24
C GLY A 112 -7.88 -19.27 -16.81
N GLY A 113 -8.40 -18.05 -16.60
CA GLY A 113 -9.72 -17.84 -16.03
C GLY A 113 -9.81 -16.55 -15.20
N LYS A 114 -10.94 -16.38 -14.50
CA LYS A 114 -11.10 -15.31 -13.52
C LYS A 114 -10.35 -15.67 -12.25
N VAL A 115 -9.60 -14.71 -11.71
CA VAL A 115 -8.85 -14.87 -10.47
C VAL A 115 -9.16 -13.72 -9.53
N SER A 116 -9.04 -13.97 -8.24
CA SER A 116 -9.25 -12.98 -7.20
C SER A 116 -8.16 -13.10 -6.13
N ALA A 117 -7.79 -11.98 -5.51
CA ALA A 117 -6.90 -11.96 -4.34
C ALA A 117 -7.35 -10.90 -3.34
N ASP A 118 -7.27 -11.21 -2.05
CA ASP A 118 -7.54 -10.25 -0.98
C ASP A 118 -6.25 -9.52 -0.57
N LEU A 119 -6.20 -8.22 -0.81
CA LEU A 119 -5.07 -7.33 -0.53
C LEU A 119 -4.92 -6.95 0.94
N ASN A 120 -5.96 -7.14 1.78
CA ASN A 120 -5.92 -6.81 3.21
C ASN A 120 -4.99 -7.70 4.03
N THR A 121 -4.44 -8.78 3.45
CA THR A 121 -3.58 -9.68 4.24
C THR A 121 -2.26 -9.01 4.62
N TYR A 122 -1.74 -8.14 3.75
CA TYR A 122 -0.38 -7.61 3.87
C TYR A 122 -0.25 -6.12 3.52
N ILE A 123 -1.29 -5.46 3.01
CA ILE A 123 -1.22 -4.03 2.71
C ILE A 123 -1.74 -3.21 3.90
N ASP A 124 -0.87 -2.36 4.44
CA ASP A 124 -1.19 -1.36 5.46
C ASP A 124 -1.10 0.06 4.88
N ASP A 125 -1.76 1.00 5.55
CA ASP A 125 -1.56 2.43 5.34
C ASP A 125 -0.45 2.93 6.26
N VAL A 126 0.61 3.49 5.66
CA VAL A 126 1.67 4.16 6.41
C VAL A 126 1.65 5.63 6.00
N THR A 127 0.96 6.45 6.79
CA THR A 127 0.98 7.91 6.66
C THR A 127 0.51 8.45 5.30
N GLY A 128 -0.58 7.92 4.75
CA GLY A 128 -1.15 8.40 3.49
C GLY A 128 -0.56 7.75 2.24
N VAL A 129 0.25 6.70 2.40
CA VAL A 129 0.69 5.83 1.30
C VAL A 129 0.40 4.37 1.64
N LEU A 130 0.07 3.59 0.61
CA LEU A 130 -0.09 2.14 0.74
C LEU A 130 1.28 1.46 0.83
N CYS A 131 1.46 0.60 1.82
CA CYS A 131 2.66 -0.21 1.99
C CYS A 131 2.29 -1.68 2.15
N PHE A 132 2.78 -2.51 1.25
CA PHE A 132 2.76 -3.96 1.43
C PHE A 132 3.88 -4.36 2.38
N ALA A 133 3.53 -4.98 3.51
CA ALA A 133 4.46 -5.50 4.49
C ALA A 133 4.26 -7.02 4.62
N ASP A 134 5.16 -7.77 3.99
CA ASP A 134 5.33 -9.20 4.22
C ASP A 134 6.71 -9.43 4.84
N ASP A 135 6.76 -10.30 5.85
CA ASP A 135 7.98 -10.58 6.61
C ASP A 135 9.14 -11.11 5.74
N GLN A 136 8.85 -11.63 4.54
CA GLN A 136 9.85 -12.20 3.62
C GLN A 136 10.53 -11.15 2.74
N PHE A 137 9.81 -10.12 2.30
CA PHE A 137 10.28 -9.16 1.30
C PHE A 137 10.61 -7.78 1.89
N GLY A 138 10.13 -7.50 3.11
CA GLY A 138 10.17 -6.16 3.68
C GLY A 138 9.10 -5.23 3.06
N PRO A 139 9.02 -3.97 3.51
CA PRO A 139 7.96 -3.07 3.09
C PRO A 139 8.16 -2.59 1.65
N ILE A 140 7.18 -2.84 0.80
CA ILE A 140 7.08 -2.27 -0.54
C ILE A 140 5.98 -1.21 -0.51
N CYS A 141 6.41 0.05 -0.46
CA CYS A 141 5.50 1.19 -0.43
C CYS A 141 5.24 1.75 -1.82
N GLY A 142 4.02 2.24 -1.98
CA GLY A 142 3.59 3.06 -3.08
C GLY A 142 4.14 4.48 -3.00
N VAL A 143 3.55 5.36 -3.79
CA VAL A 143 3.88 6.79 -3.83
C VAL A 143 2.60 7.63 -3.78
N PRO A 144 2.71 8.91 -3.40
CA PRO A 144 1.63 9.85 -3.65
C PRO A 144 1.24 9.85 -5.14
N SER A 145 -0.06 9.85 -5.43
CA SER A 145 -0.58 9.80 -6.79
C SER A 145 -1.23 11.12 -7.19
N SER A 146 -1.11 11.44 -8.48
CA SER A 146 -1.95 12.46 -9.13
C SER A 146 -3.17 11.85 -9.81
N ARG A 147 -3.31 10.52 -9.79
CA ARG A 147 -4.45 9.78 -10.32
C ARG A 147 -5.58 9.80 -9.30
N THR A 148 -6.80 9.70 -9.80
CA THR A 148 -7.98 9.47 -8.99
C THR A 148 -8.74 8.30 -9.56
N CYS A 149 -9.62 7.75 -8.73
CA CYS A 149 -10.81 7.08 -9.21
C CYS A 149 -11.83 8.14 -9.68
#